data_AF-A0A0D1JN03-F1
#
_entry.id   AF-A0A0D1JN03-F1
#
_cell.length_a   1.000
_cell.length_b   1.000
_cell.length_c   1.000
_cell.angle_alpha   90.00
_cell.angle_beta   90.00
_cell.angle_gamma   90.00
#
_symmetry.space_group_name_H-M   'P 1'
#
loop_
_entity.id
_entity.type
_entity.pdbx_description
1 polymer ?
#
loop_
_entity_poly.entity_id
_entity_poly.type
_entity_poly.pdbx_seq_one_letter_code
_entity_poly.pdbx_strand_id
1 'polypeptide(L)'
;MLLQTVFGWSAARAGWYVIFIFIGNIGIKPFTNPIIRRLGFRGALIASFLMLILSSFGLALVRPHTTAIAIMFLALVSGVGRSLAFTSYNGLQFTDVAPIHRNGANTLTAVTQSLGQGLGISLITVIIHIFRHGMTLQGAYAWGFVVLGIFAIVPMIEVMLLPKNAGEAAIN
;
A
#
# COMPACT_ATOMS: atom_id res chain seq x y z
N MET A 1 -14.33 0.67 -5.45
CA MET A 1 -15.08 0.39 -6.69
C MET A 1 -15.67 -1.02 -6.68
N LEU A 2 -14.86 -2.10 -6.62
CA LEU A 2 -15.33 -3.50 -6.60
C LEU A 2 -16.62 -3.77 -5.80
N LEU A 3 -16.68 -3.38 -4.52
CA LEU A 3 -17.84 -3.69 -3.67
C LEU A 3 -19.16 -3.07 -4.15
N GLN A 4 -19.11 -1.87 -4.72
CA GLN A 4 -20.31 -1.19 -5.23
C GLN A 4 -20.62 -1.61 -6.66
N THR A 5 -19.60 -1.66 -7.52
CA THR A 5 -19.77 -1.90 -8.96
C THR A 5 -19.95 -3.38 -9.33
N VAL A 6 -19.35 -4.29 -8.57
CA VAL A 6 -19.41 -5.74 -8.84
C VAL A 6 -20.37 -6.45 -7.90
N PHE A 7 -20.39 -6.13 -6.60
CA PHE A 7 -21.29 -6.80 -5.65
C PHE A 7 -22.63 -6.08 -5.48
N GLY A 8 -22.82 -4.92 -6.11
CA GLY A 8 -24.07 -4.15 -6.01
C GLY A 8 -24.39 -3.65 -4.61
N TRP A 9 -23.40 -3.60 -3.71
CA TRP A 9 -23.62 -3.13 -2.34
C TRP A 9 -23.84 -1.62 -2.30
N SER A 10 -24.67 -1.18 -1.37
CA SER A 10 -24.84 0.25 -1.10
C SER A 10 -23.51 0.90 -0.70
N ALA A 11 -23.37 2.19 -1.00
CA ALA A 11 -22.17 2.96 -0.65
C ALA A 11 -21.87 2.90 0.86
N ALA A 12 -22.91 2.95 1.70
CA ALA A 12 -22.78 2.81 3.15
C ALA A 12 -22.19 1.45 3.57
N ARG A 13 -22.71 0.35 2.99
CA ARG A 13 -22.20 -1.00 3.27
C ARG A 13 -20.76 -1.14 2.81
N ALA A 14 -20.44 -0.72 1.59
CA ALA A 14 -19.06 -0.76 1.08
C ALA A 14 -18.11 0.11 1.92
N GLY A 15 -18.57 1.29 2.36
CA GLY A 15 -17.83 2.20 3.23
C GLY A 15 -17.42 1.56 4.55
N TRP A 16 -18.31 0.77 5.18
CA TRP A 16 -18.01 0.05 6.41
C TRP A 16 -16.78 -0.88 6.30
N TYR A 17 -16.61 -1.57 5.17
CA TYR A 17 -15.44 -2.42 4.93
C TYR A 17 -14.18 -1.58 4.68
N VAL A 18 -14.31 -0.47 3.95
CA VAL A 18 -13.19 0.42 3.61
C VAL A 18 -12.62 1.10 4.86
N ILE A 19 -13.44 1.37 5.89
CA ILE A 19 -12.98 1.93 7.17
C ILE A 19 -11.85 1.12 7.80
N PHE A 20 -11.81 -0.20 7.59
CA PHE A 20 -10.75 -1.05 8.13
C PHE A 20 -9.36 -0.69 7.60
N ILE A 21 -9.25 -0.10 6.40
CA ILE A 21 -8.00 0.47 5.90
C ILE A 21 -7.48 1.56 6.85
N PHE A 22 -8.37 2.46 7.28
CA PHE A 22 -8.02 3.54 8.20
C PHE A 22 -7.71 3.02 9.60
N ILE A 23 -8.49 2.04 10.08
CA ILE A 23 -8.23 1.37 11.35
C ILE A 23 -6.83 0.76 11.35
N GLY A 24 -6.45 0.01 10.31
CA GLY A 24 -5.11 -0.55 10.18
C GLY A 24 -4.02 0.53 10.10
N ASN A 25 -4.27 1.59 9.33
CA ASN A 25 -3.32 2.68 9.14
C ASN A 25 -3.01 3.45 10.43
N ILE A 26 -4.04 3.77 11.21
CA ILE A 26 -3.89 4.47 12.50
C ILE A 26 -3.42 3.50 13.58
N GLY A 27 -3.97 2.29 13.61
CA GLY A 27 -3.72 1.28 14.62
C GLY A 27 -2.28 0.77 14.67
N ILE A 28 -1.55 0.80 13.54
CA ILE A 28 -0.15 0.39 13.54
C ILE A 28 0.81 1.44 14.12
N LYS A 29 0.44 2.73 14.14
CA LYS A 29 1.33 3.82 14.57
C LYS A 29 2.08 3.58 15.90
N PRO A 30 1.45 3.11 16.99
CA PRO A 30 2.18 2.80 18.23
C PRO A 30 3.19 1.66 18.08
N PHE A 31 3.00 0.76 17.11
CA PHE A 31 3.88 -0.37 16.83
C PHE A 31 4.95 -0.04 15.77
N THR A 32 4.75 1.00 14.96
CA THR A 32 5.67 1.40 13.89
C THR A 32 7.10 1.63 14.41
N ASN A 33 7.26 2.43 15.47
CA ASN A 33 8.59 2.71 16.04
C ASN A 33 9.28 1.44 16.57
N PRO A 34 8.62 0.59 17.40
CA PRO A 34 9.18 -0.70 17.79
C PRO A 34 9.57 -1.61 16.61
N ILE A 35 8.76 -1.65 15.55
CA ILE A 35 9.03 -2.44 14.36
C ILE A 35 10.30 -1.94 13.66
N ILE A 36 10.41 -0.64 13.42
CA ILE A 36 11.59 -0.03 12.77
C ILE A 36 12.84 -0.23 13.62
N ARG A 37 12.76 -0.07 14.95
CA ARG A 37 13.92 -0.30 15.85
C ARG A 37 14.40 -1.75 15.85
N ARG A 38 13.49 -2.72 15.69
CA ARG A 38 13.85 -4.15 15.70
C ARG A 38 14.30 -4.67 14.33
N LEU A 39 13.66 -4.23 13.24
CA LEU A 39 13.90 -4.74 11.89
C LEU A 39 14.77 -3.81 11.04
N GLY A 40 15.09 -2.62 11.54
CA GLY A 40 15.64 -1.53 10.73
C GLY A 40 14.62 -0.99 9.72
N PHE A 41 14.98 0.08 9.04
CA PHE A 41 14.14 0.65 7.98
C PHE A 41 13.96 -0.30 6.79
N ARG A 42 15.03 -0.99 6.37
CA ARG A 42 14.98 -1.98 5.30
C ARG A 42 14.00 -3.12 5.62
N GLY A 43 14.09 -3.70 6.82
CA GLY A 43 13.22 -4.79 7.23
C GLY A 43 11.75 -4.35 7.38
N ALA A 44 11.52 -3.14 7.93
CA ALA A 44 10.19 -2.56 8.02
C ALA A 44 9.56 -2.30 6.63
N LEU A 45 10.34 -1.79 5.67
CA LEU A 45 9.89 -1.62 4.29
C LEU A 45 9.54 -2.96 3.63
N ILE A 46 10.40 -3.97 3.74
CA ILE A 46 10.12 -5.32 3.20
C ILE A 46 8.83 -5.89 3.79
N ALA A 47 8.65 -5.80 5.11
CA ALA A 47 7.43 -6.27 5.78
C ALA A 47 6.19 -5.51 5.28
N SER A 48 6.31 -4.19 5.10
CA SER A 48 5.21 -3.36 4.59
C SER A 48 4.81 -3.74 3.16
N PHE A 49 5.78 -3.95 2.26
CA PHE A 49 5.52 -4.38 0.89
C PHE A 49 4.91 -5.77 0.84
N LEU A 50 5.40 -6.70 1.68
CA LEU A 50 4.82 -8.03 1.77
C LEU A 50 3.35 -7.99 2.19
N MET A 51 2.98 -7.17 3.18
CA MET A 51 1.59 -6.95 3.57
C MET A 51 0.75 -6.37 2.42
N LEU A 52 1.28 -5.40 1.67
CA LEU A 52 0.60 -4.80 0.52
C LEU A 52 0.37 -5.81 -0.62
N ILE A 53 1.38 -6.61 -0.95
CA ILE A 53 1.32 -7.64 -1.99
C ILE A 53 0.31 -8.72 -1.60
N LEU A 54 0.42 -9.28 -0.39
CA LEU A 54 -0.49 -10.30 0.11
C LEU A 54 -1.93 -9.80 0.19
N SER A 55 -2.15 -8.57 0.66
CA SER A 55 -3.50 -7.98 0.71
C SER A 55 -4.07 -7.77 -0.69
N SER A 56 -3.25 -7.37 -1.67
CA SER A 56 -3.66 -7.19 -3.07
C SER A 56 -4.05 -8.53 -3.70
N PHE A 57 -3.21 -9.56 -3.60
CA PHE A 57 -3.55 -10.89 -4.11
C PHE A 57 -4.75 -11.51 -3.38
N GLY A 58 -4.87 -11.32 -2.07
CA GLY A 58 -6.05 -11.73 -1.32
C GLY A 58 -7.32 -11.04 -1.81
N LEU A 59 -7.26 -9.73 -2.11
CA LEU A 59 -8.38 -8.98 -2.68
C LEU A 59 -8.75 -9.46 -4.09
N ALA A 60 -7.80 -9.94 -4.89
CA ALA A 60 -8.07 -10.54 -6.20
C ALA A 60 -8.94 -11.82 -6.11
N LEU A 61 -8.80 -12.55 -5.01
CA LEU A 61 -9.55 -13.78 -4.74
C LEU A 61 -10.96 -13.51 -4.16
N VAL A 62 -11.30 -12.26 -3.84
CA VAL A 62 -12.61 -11.94 -3.26
C VAL A 62 -13.72 -12.18 -4.28
N ARG A 63 -14.74 -12.90 -3.82
CA ARG A 63 -15.97 -13.26 -4.55
C ARG A 63 -17.19 -12.80 -3.72
N PRO A 64 -18.41 -12.78 -4.30
CA PRO A 64 -19.61 -12.36 -3.56
C PRO A 64 -19.88 -13.18 -2.29
N HIS A 65 -19.44 -14.45 -2.27
CA HIS A 65 -19.58 -15.36 -1.13
C HIS A 65 -18.44 -15.31 -0.12
N THR A 66 -17.41 -14.47 -0.34
CA THR A 66 -16.30 -14.34 0.60
C THR A 66 -16.80 -13.77 1.93
N THR A 67 -16.38 -14.39 3.03
CA THR A 67 -16.78 -13.96 4.38
C THR A 67 -16.39 -12.51 4.63
N ALA A 68 -17.32 -11.73 5.18
CA ALA A 68 -17.13 -10.31 5.51
C ALA A 68 -15.83 -10.04 6.29
N ILE A 69 -15.53 -10.91 7.26
CA ILE A 69 -14.33 -10.83 8.11
C ILE A 69 -13.04 -10.89 7.27
N ALA A 70 -12.99 -11.72 6.22
CA ALA A 70 -11.82 -11.81 5.35
C ALA A 70 -11.58 -10.50 4.58
N ILE A 71 -12.63 -9.86 4.08
CA ILE A 71 -12.54 -8.57 3.38
C ILE A 71 -12.04 -7.48 4.35
N MET A 72 -12.61 -7.43 5.56
CA MET A 72 -12.19 -6.48 6.60
C MET A 72 -10.73 -6.69 7.01
N PHE A 73 -10.30 -7.95 7.14
CA PHE A 73 -8.93 -8.29 7.48
C PHE A 73 -7.95 -7.88 6.37
N LEU A 74 -8.25 -8.18 5.10
CA LEU A 74 -7.43 -7.75 3.97
C LEU A 74 -7.32 -6.22 3.87
N ALA A 75 -8.42 -5.51 4.11
CA ALA A 75 -8.44 -4.05 4.17
C ALA A 75 -7.56 -3.52 5.31
N LEU A 76 -7.64 -4.14 6.50
CA LEU A 76 -6.80 -3.80 7.65
C LEU A 76 -5.32 -4.01 7.35
N VAL A 77 -4.93 -5.19 6.83
CA VAL A 77 -3.54 -5.51 6.47
C VAL A 77 -3.00 -4.53 5.42
N SER A 78 -3.82 -4.17 4.42
CA SER A 78 -3.46 -3.15 3.44
C SER A 78 -3.20 -1.78 4.11
N GLY A 79 -4.06 -1.38 5.05
CA GLY A 79 -3.91 -0.15 5.83
C GLY A 79 -2.63 -0.11 6.66
N VAL A 80 -2.33 -1.22 7.36
CA VAL A 80 -1.11 -1.41 8.15
C VAL A 80 0.13 -1.29 7.26
N GLY A 81 0.17 -2.01 6.14
CA GLY A 81 1.28 -1.98 5.19
C GLY A 81 1.53 -0.57 4.65
N ARG A 82 0.48 0.16 4.25
CA ARG A 82 0.63 1.55 3.76
C ARG A 82 1.23 2.49 4.80
N SER A 83 0.77 2.39 6.05
CA SER A 83 1.24 3.27 7.12
C SER A 83 2.70 2.97 7.47
N LEU A 84 3.06 1.69 7.61
CA LEU A 84 4.44 1.28 7.86
C LEU A 84 5.39 1.69 6.71
N ALA A 85 4.96 1.51 5.47
CA ALA A 85 5.72 1.95 4.29
C ALA A 85 5.94 3.46 4.32
N PHE A 86 4.88 4.23 4.55
CA PHE A 86 4.95 5.69 4.61
C PHE A 86 5.92 6.16 5.69
N THR A 87 5.80 5.65 6.92
CA THR A 87 6.72 6.05 8.01
C THR A 87 8.16 5.64 7.71
N SER A 88 8.37 4.43 7.18
CA SER A 88 9.72 3.94 6.90
C SER A 88 10.39 4.73 5.76
N TYR A 89 9.66 5.06 4.70
CA TYR A 89 10.17 5.90 3.61
C TYR A 89 10.52 7.31 4.08
N ASN A 90 9.63 7.95 4.84
CA ASN A 90 9.91 9.29 5.37
C ASN A 90 11.12 9.28 6.31
N GLY A 91 11.26 8.25 7.15
CA GLY A 91 12.43 8.13 8.03
C GLY A 91 13.74 8.01 7.25
N LEU A 92 13.79 7.13 6.24
CA LEU A 92 14.97 6.97 5.40
C LEU A 92 15.30 8.22 4.58
N GLN A 93 14.29 8.82 3.96
CA GLN A 93 14.48 9.87 2.97
C GLN A 93 15.15 11.14 3.52
N PHE A 94 14.98 11.41 4.82
CA PHE A 94 15.56 12.59 5.47
C PHE A 94 16.79 12.28 6.33
N THR A 95 17.27 11.03 6.31
CA THR A 95 18.45 10.63 7.10
C THR A 95 19.70 11.35 6.59
N ASP A 96 19.87 11.47 5.28
CA ASP A 96 21.07 12.07 4.66
C ASP A 96 20.88 13.54 4.23
N VAL A 97 19.71 14.14 4.50
CA VAL A 97 19.38 15.51 4.08
C VAL A 97 19.70 16.51 5.19
N ALA A 98 20.67 17.40 4.92
CA ALA A 98 21.02 18.49 5.83
C ALA A 98 19.79 19.36 6.17
N PRO A 99 19.65 19.85 7.43
CA PRO A 99 18.44 20.56 7.88
C PRO A 99 18.00 21.72 6.98
N ILE A 100 18.94 22.46 6.40
CA ILE A 100 18.69 23.62 5.55
C ILE A 100 17.99 23.26 4.21
N HIS A 101 18.14 22.02 3.75
CA HIS A 101 17.53 21.54 2.50
C HIS A 101 16.22 20.77 2.73
N ARG A 102 15.82 20.51 3.98
CA ARG A 102 14.63 19.68 4.30
C ARG A 102 13.34 20.26 3.76
N ASN A 103 13.15 21.58 3.77
CA ASN A 103 11.94 22.22 3.23
C ASN A 103 11.79 21.99 1.73
N GLY A 104 12.88 22.18 0.96
CA GLY A 104 12.88 21.89 -0.48
C GLY A 104 12.67 20.41 -0.79
N ALA A 105 13.33 19.53 -0.04
CA ALA A 105 13.17 18.08 -0.17
C ALA A 105 11.73 17.63 0.15
N ASN A 106 11.10 18.17 1.20
CA ASN A 106 9.70 17.90 1.55
C ASN A 106 8.75 18.28 0.41
N THR A 107 8.89 19.47 -0.16
CA THR A 107 8.05 19.93 -1.28
C THR A 107 8.21 19.02 -2.50
N LEU A 108 9.45 18.71 -2.90
CA LEU A 108 9.71 17.81 -4.02
C LEU A 108 9.09 16.44 -3.79
N THR A 109 9.25 15.88 -2.58
CA THR A 109 8.67 14.60 -2.18
C THR A 109 7.15 14.61 -2.28
N ALA A 110 6.49 15.65 -1.79
CA ALA A 110 5.04 15.77 -1.84
C ALA A 110 4.52 15.81 -3.28
N VAL A 111 5.21 16.53 -4.18
CA VAL A 111 4.89 16.57 -5.61
C VAL A 111 5.09 15.19 -6.24
N THR A 112 6.23 14.53 -6.00
CA THR A 112 6.51 13.18 -6.52
C THR A 112 5.49 12.16 -6.03
N GLN A 113 5.09 12.20 -4.75
CA GLN A 113 4.07 11.31 -4.21
C GLN A 113 2.70 11.57 -4.84
N SER A 114 2.32 12.83 -5.04
CA SER A 114 1.04 13.19 -5.66
C SER A 114 0.98 12.73 -7.12
N LEU A 115 2.07 12.93 -7.88
CA LEU A 115 2.20 12.41 -9.24
C LEU A 115 2.15 10.88 -9.26
N GLY A 116 2.89 10.22 -8.38
CA GLY A 116 2.90 8.75 -8.26
C GLY A 116 1.51 8.19 -7.94
N GLN A 117 0.75 8.82 -7.04
CA GLN A 117 -0.63 8.43 -6.73
C GLN A 117 -1.55 8.63 -7.93
N GLY A 118 -1.50 9.79 -8.60
CA GLY A 118 -2.31 10.07 -9.77
C GLY A 118 -2.05 9.09 -10.91
N LEU A 119 -0.76 8.83 -11.21
CA LEU A 119 -0.35 7.85 -12.22
C LEU A 119 -0.79 6.44 -11.85
N GLY A 120 -0.60 6.03 -10.59
CA GLY A 120 -1.02 4.70 -10.12
C GLY A 120 -2.53 4.47 -10.27
N ILE A 121 -3.35 5.43 -9.86
CA ILE A 121 -4.82 5.37 -10.00
C ILE A 121 -5.24 5.33 -11.48
N SER A 122 -4.59 6.13 -12.33
CA SER A 122 -4.89 6.19 -13.76
C SER A 122 -4.51 4.89 -14.46
N LEU A 123 -3.31 4.38 -14.19
CA LEU A 123 -2.79 3.13 -14.73
C LEU A 123 -3.70 1.95 -14.38
N ILE A 124 -4.09 1.81 -13.10
CA ILE A 124 -4.95 0.70 -12.71
C ILE A 124 -6.33 0.79 -13.35
N THR A 125 -6.85 2.01 -13.53
CA THR A 125 -8.14 2.25 -14.19
C THR A 125 -8.10 1.83 -15.65
N VAL A 126 -7.03 2.21 -16.37
CA VAL A 126 -6.80 1.81 -17.77
C VAL A 126 -6.67 0.30 -17.88
N ILE A 127 -5.92 -0.35 -16.99
CA ILE A 127 -5.73 -1.81 -16.99
C ILE A 127 -7.06 -2.54 -16.79
N ILE A 128 -7.88 -2.10 -15.82
CA ILE A 128 -9.22 -2.67 -15.61
C ILE A 128 -10.10 -2.45 -16.85
N HIS A 129 -10.02 -1.28 -17.49
CA HIS A 129 -10.79 -0.97 -18.69
C HIS A 129 -10.40 -1.85 -19.88
N ILE A 130 -9.10 -2.07 -20.09
CA ILE A 130 -8.59 -2.98 -21.12
C ILE A 130 -9.09 -4.40 -20.84
N PHE A 131 -8.90 -4.91 -19.62
CA PHE A 131 -9.33 -6.27 -19.27
C PHE A 131 -10.84 -6.47 -19.46
N ARG A 132 -11.68 -5.47 -19.16
CA ARG A 132 -13.13 -5.54 -19.35
C ARG A 132 -13.56 -5.92 -20.78
N HIS A 133 -12.72 -5.73 -21.80
CA HIS A 133 -13.05 -6.12 -23.18
C HIS A 133 -13.05 -7.65 -23.39
N GLY A 134 -12.32 -8.41 -22.58
CA GLY A 134 -12.15 -9.87 -22.73
C GLY A 134 -12.61 -10.71 -21.53
N MET A 135 -13.08 -10.08 -20.44
CA MET A 135 -13.52 -10.79 -19.24
C MET A 135 -14.66 -10.05 -18.53
N THR A 136 -15.31 -10.75 -17.60
CA THR A 136 -16.35 -10.15 -16.76
C THR A 136 -15.79 -8.99 -15.95
N LEU A 137 -16.67 -8.06 -15.53
CA LEU A 137 -16.26 -6.92 -14.71
C LEU A 137 -15.53 -7.37 -13.44
N GLN A 138 -16.01 -8.45 -12.82
CA GLN A 138 -15.34 -9.07 -11.67
C GLN A 138 -13.93 -9.57 -11.99
N GLY A 139 -13.76 -10.27 -13.12
CA GLY A 139 -12.45 -10.73 -13.58
C GLY A 139 -11.49 -9.56 -13.80
N ALA A 140 -11.96 -8.48 -14.41
CA ALA A 140 -11.15 -7.29 -14.66
C ALA A 140 -10.65 -6.64 -13.36
N TYR A 141 -11.51 -6.53 -12.32
CA TYR A 141 -11.07 -6.06 -11.00
C TYR A 141 -10.10 -7.03 -10.31
N ALA A 142 -10.34 -8.33 -10.41
CA ALA A 142 -9.46 -9.34 -9.83
C ALA A 142 -8.05 -9.24 -10.43
N TRP A 143 -7.95 -9.18 -11.75
CA TRP A 143 -6.68 -8.96 -12.45
C TRP A 143 -6.07 -7.59 -12.15
N GLY A 144 -6.89 -6.55 -11.96
CA GLY A 144 -6.40 -5.27 -11.46
C GLY A 144 -5.66 -5.41 -10.12
N PHE A 145 -6.24 -6.12 -9.15
CA PHE A 145 -5.56 -6.38 -7.87
C PHE A 145 -4.29 -7.23 -8.02
N VAL A 146 -4.27 -8.21 -8.94
CA VAL A 146 -3.06 -8.97 -9.25
C VAL A 146 -1.97 -8.06 -9.80
N VAL A 147 -2.30 -7.21 -10.77
CA VAL A 147 -1.35 -6.26 -11.34
C VAL A 147 -0.83 -5.30 -10.27
N LEU A 148 -1.68 -4.77 -9.40
CA LEU A 148 -1.24 -3.94 -8.27
C LEU A 148 -0.24 -4.68 -7.37
N GLY A 149 -0.48 -5.96 -7.08
CA GLY A 149 0.44 -6.81 -6.32
C GLY A 149 1.78 -6.95 -7.03
N ILE A 150 1.78 -7.23 -8.34
CA ILE A 150 3.01 -7.34 -9.15
C ILE A 150 3.78 -6.02 -9.18
N PHE A 151 3.11 -4.90 -9.36
CA PHE A 151 3.74 -3.58 -9.35
C PHE A 151 4.39 -3.27 -7.99
N ALA A 152 3.81 -3.73 -6.88
CA ALA A 152 4.39 -3.57 -5.55
C ALA A 152 5.64 -4.45 -5.31
N ILE A 153 5.90 -5.47 -6.14
CA ILE A 153 7.13 -6.28 -6.07
C ILE A 153 8.35 -5.48 -6.54
N VAL A 154 8.20 -4.60 -7.54
CA VAL A 154 9.30 -3.80 -8.09
C VAL A 154 10.00 -2.96 -7.00
N PRO A 155 9.30 -2.08 -6.26
CA PRO A 155 9.94 -1.32 -5.18
C PRO A 155 10.40 -2.23 -4.04
N MET A 156 9.75 -3.37 -3.81
CA MET A 156 10.22 -4.34 -2.81
C MET A 156 11.60 -4.89 -3.17
N ILE A 157 11.85 -5.20 -4.45
CA ILE A 157 13.17 -5.65 -4.94
C ILE A 157 14.20 -4.54 -4.77
N GLU A 158 13.86 -3.29 -5.10
CA GLU A 158 14.75 -2.15 -4.86
C GLU A 158 15.14 -2.05 -3.38
N VAL A 159 14.18 -2.21 -2.46
CA VAL A 159 14.46 -2.24 -1.01
C VAL A 159 15.36 -3.41 -0.61
N MET A 160 15.23 -4.57 -1.27
CA MET A 160 16.14 -5.69 -1.00
C MET A 160 17.56 -5.44 -1.48
N LEU A 161 17.76 -4.55 -2.45
CA LEU A 161 19.08 -4.13 -2.93
C LEU A 161 19.70 -3.05 -2.06
N LEU A 162 18.93 -2.35 -1.21
CA LEU A 162 19.48 -1.35 -0.29
C LEU A 162 20.49 -1.98 0.70
N PRO A 163 21.58 -1.27 1.03
CA PRO A 163 22.51 -1.67 2.09
C PRO A 163 21.78 -1.93 3.40
N LYS A 164 22.21 -2.95 4.17
CA LYS A 164 21.56 -3.32 5.44
C LYS A 164 21.60 -2.21 6.49
N ASN A 165 22.60 -1.33 6.39
CA ASN A 165 22.82 -0.17 7.26
C ASN A 165 22.10 1.10 6.79
N ALA A 166 21.29 1.04 5.72
CA ALA A 166 20.54 2.20 5.25
C ALA A 166 19.60 2.71 6.35
N GLY A 167 19.82 3.96 6.78
CA GLY A 167 19.04 4.61 7.84
C GLY A 167 19.45 4.28 9.28
N GLU A 168 20.53 3.52 9.53
CA GLU A 168 20.98 3.18 10.89
C GLU A 168 21.28 4.41 11.75
N ALA A 169 21.83 5.47 11.15
CA ALA A 169 22.13 6.73 11.83
C ALA A 169 20.88 7.47 12.36
N ALA A 170 19.68 7.14 11.85
CA ALA A 170 18.42 7.74 12.28
C ALA A 170 17.66 6.92 13.35
N ILE A 171 18.16 5.73 13.72
CA ILE A 171 17.51 4.82 14.68
C ILE A 171 18.08 4.96 16.10
N ASN A 172 19.29 5.52 16.24
CA ASN A 172 19.98 5.79 17.51
C ASN A 172 19.79 7.24 17.97
#